data_AF-K0VGF3-F1
#
_entry.id   AF-K0VGF3-F1
#
_cell.length_a   1.000
_cell.length_b   1.000
_cell.length_c   1.000
_cell.angle_alpha   90.00
_cell.angle_beta   90.00
_cell.angle_gamma   90.00
#
_symmetry.space_group_name_H-M   'P 1'
#
loop_
_entity.id
_entity.type
_entity.pdbx_description
1 polymer ?
#
loop_
_entity_poly.entity_id
_entity_poly.type
_entity_poly.pdbx_seq_one_letter_code
_entity_poly.pdbx_strand_id
1 'polypeptide(L)'
;CGAFLAYVAKRSFREPPDNPNMARSWIRFGRPVFARSAQRGDVVVIRSGRRFHVSLFDHFDQRRQYVYLFGGNQSNRVQLSRYRASSVVAVRR
;
A
#
# COMPACT_ATOMS: atom_id res chain seq x y z
N CYS A 1 8.19 3.16 4.58
CA CYS A 1 6.99 2.93 3.75
C CYS A 1 6.45 4.24 3.20
N GLY A 2 5.94 5.15 4.03
CA GLY A 2 5.38 6.44 3.59
C GLY A 2 6.32 7.28 2.71
N ALA A 3 7.54 7.55 3.19
CA ALA A 3 8.54 8.30 2.41
C ALA A 3 8.87 7.69 1.04
N PHE A 4 9.04 6.36 0.98
CA PHE A 4 9.26 5.64 -0.28
C PHE A 4 8.07 5.84 -1.23
N LEU A 5 6.85 5.67 -0.73
CA LEU A 5 5.66 5.80 -1.58
C LEU A 5 5.44 7.26 -2.01
N ALA A 6 5.78 8.23 -1.17
CA ALA A 6 5.75 9.64 -1.51
C ALA A 6 6.69 9.95 -2.68
N TYR A 7 7.91 9.39 -2.64
CA TYR A 7 8.86 9.50 -3.74
C TYR A 7 8.32 8.87 -5.03
N VAL A 8 7.77 7.65 -4.96
CA VAL A 8 7.18 6.97 -6.12
C VAL A 8 5.99 7.75 -6.70
N ALA A 9 5.11 8.28 -5.85
CA ALA A 9 3.96 9.09 -6.27
C ALA A 9 4.42 10.33 -7.05
N LYS A 10 5.38 11.09 -6.51
CA LYS A 10 5.95 12.27 -7.18
C LYS A 10 6.60 11.91 -8.52
N ARG A 11 7.35 10.80 -8.58
CA ARG A 11 7.96 10.29 -9.83
C ARG A 11 6.92 9.84 -10.87
N SER A 12 5.71 9.53 -10.42
CA SER A 12 4.58 9.16 -11.27
C SER A 12 3.61 10.31 -11.53
N PHE A 13 4.04 11.56 -11.27
CA PHE A 13 3.23 12.78 -11.42
C PHE A 13 1.91 12.75 -10.62
N ARG A 14 1.94 12.14 -9.44
CA ARG A 14 0.84 12.13 -8.48
C ARG A 14 1.20 12.92 -7.24
N GLU A 15 0.22 13.64 -6.70
CA GLU A 15 0.38 14.35 -5.43
C GLU A 15 0.17 13.38 -4.26
N PRO A 16 1.16 13.18 -3.37
CA PRO A 16 0.97 12.39 -2.17
C PRO A 16 0.06 13.11 -1.16
N PRO A 17 -0.51 12.40 -0.16
CA PRO A 17 -1.37 13.02 0.85
C PRO A 17 -0.56 14.00 1.75
N ASP A 18 -1.24 14.96 2.39
CA ASP A 18 -0.64 16.04 3.21
C ASP A 18 0.43 15.59 4.21
N ASN A 19 0.25 14.41 4.82
CA ASN A 19 1.23 13.80 5.71
C ASN A 19 1.70 12.45 5.15
N PRO A 20 2.59 12.44 4.15
CA PRO A 20 2.88 11.23 3.38
C PRO A 20 3.76 10.24 4.15
N ASN A 21 4.42 10.68 5.22
CA ASN A 21 5.18 9.79 6.10
C ASN A 21 4.28 8.91 6.98
N MET A 22 3.04 9.34 7.24
CA MET A 22 2.08 8.58 8.02
C MET A 22 1.26 7.64 7.12
N ALA A 23 1.49 6.33 7.18
CA ALA A 23 0.80 5.35 6.33
C ALA A 23 -0.74 5.46 6.34
N ARG A 24 -1.35 5.92 7.44
CA ARG A 24 -2.79 6.13 7.56
C ARG A 24 -3.33 7.25 6.64
N SER A 25 -2.53 8.28 6.34
CA SER A 25 -2.96 9.40 5.47
C SER A 25 -3.28 8.94 4.05
N TRP A 26 -2.59 7.91 3.58
CA TRP A 26 -2.78 7.29 2.27
C TRP A 26 -4.15 6.62 2.10
N ILE A 27 -4.93 6.45 3.16
CA ILE A 27 -6.34 6.07 3.05
C ILE A 27 -7.14 7.14 2.29
N ARG A 28 -6.67 8.40 2.20
CA ARG A 28 -7.33 9.47 1.46
C ARG A 28 -6.75 9.70 0.06
N PHE A 29 -5.74 8.92 -0.34
CA PHE A 29 -5.11 9.06 -1.65
C PHE A 29 -6.09 8.64 -2.77
N GLY A 30 -6.19 9.45 -3.83
CA GLY A 30 -6.96 9.11 -5.03
C GLY A 30 -8.40 8.66 -4.77
N ARG A 31 -8.89 7.73 -5.58
CA ARG A 31 -10.23 7.14 -5.43
C ARG A 31 -10.19 5.77 -4.75
N PRO A 32 -11.22 5.38 -3.98
CA PRO A 32 -11.33 4.03 -3.43
C PRO A 32 -11.43 2.99 -4.53
N VAL A 33 -10.77 1.85 -4.33
CA VAL A 33 -10.87 0.66 -5.19
C VAL A 33 -11.33 -0.52 -4.33
N PHE A 34 -12.28 -1.31 -4.84
CA PHE A 34 -12.64 -2.57 -4.18
C PHE A 34 -11.44 -3.51 -4.21
N ALA A 35 -11.09 -4.12 -3.07
CA ALA A 35 -9.90 -4.98 -2.97
C ALA A 35 -9.88 -6.10 -4.02
N ARG A 36 -11.04 -6.67 -4.36
CA ARG A 36 -11.16 -7.71 -5.41
C ARG A 36 -10.79 -7.23 -6.83
N SER A 37 -10.83 -5.92 -7.06
CA SER A 37 -10.55 -5.23 -8.32
C SER A 37 -9.21 -4.48 -8.28
N ALA A 38 -8.39 -4.72 -7.26
CA ALA A 38 -7.06 -4.15 -7.14
C ALA A 38 -6.20 -4.55 -8.35
N GLN A 39 -5.41 -3.61 -8.85
CA GLN A 39 -4.46 -3.79 -9.94
C GLN A 39 -3.05 -3.49 -9.47
N ARG A 40 -2.05 -4.07 -10.14
CA ARG A 40 -0.64 -3.80 -9.85
C ARG A 40 -0.39 -2.29 -9.84
N GLY A 41 0.25 -1.80 -8.77
CA GLY A 41 0.51 -0.38 -8.56
C GLY A 41 -0.56 0.38 -7.78
N ASP A 42 -1.70 -0.23 -7.45
CA ASP A 42 -2.67 0.41 -6.53
C ASP A 42 -2.02 0.61 -5.15
N VAL A 43 -2.32 1.73 -4.52
CA VAL A 43 -1.86 2.00 -3.15
C VAL A 43 -2.68 1.15 -2.17
N VAL A 44 -2.00 0.35 -1.37
CA VAL A 44 -2.60 -0.49 -0.33
C VAL A 44 -2.14 -0.03 1.03
N VAL A 45 -3.10 0.20 1.92
CA VAL A 45 -2.87 0.45 3.35
C VAL A 45 -3.27 -0.79 4.12
N ILE A 46 -2.33 -1.35 4.87
CA ILE A 46 -2.59 -2.45 5.80
C ILE A 46 -2.47 -2.00 7.26
N ARG A 47 -3.11 -2.72 8.15
CA ARG A 47 -3.01 -2.54 9.61
C ARG A 47 -2.46 -3.79 10.27
N SER A 48 -1.43 -3.61 11.09
CA SER A 48 -0.87 -4.63 11.97
C SER A 48 -0.90 -4.12 13.41
N GLY A 49 -1.81 -4.66 14.21
CA GLY A 49 -2.11 -4.15 15.55
C GLY A 49 -2.53 -2.68 15.55
N ARG A 50 -1.74 -1.82 16.21
CA ARG A 50 -1.96 -0.37 16.28
C ARG A 50 -1.26 0.42 15.17
N ARG A 51 -0.44 -0.23 14.34
CA ARG A 51 0.38 0.42 13.30
C ARG A 51 -0.22 0.23 11.92
N PHE A 52 0.01 1.20 11.05
CA PHE A 52 -0.34 1.14 9.64
C PHE A 52 0.92 1.03 8.79
N HIS A 53 0.80 0.38 7.64
CA HIS A 53 1.85 0.30 6.64
C HIS A 53 1.24 0.55 5.26
N VAL A 54 1.98 1.23 4.39
CA VAL A 54 1.54 1.55 3.03
C VAL A 54 2.52 0.98 2.00
N SER A 55 1.98 0.40 0.94
CA SER A 55 2.75 -0.24 -0.13
C SER A 55 1.94 -0.20 -1.44
N LEU A 56 2.55 -0.67 -2.51
CA LEU A 56 1.88 -0.90 -3.79
C LEU A 56 1.38 -2.34 -3.85
N PHE A 57 0.16 -2.53 -4.38
CA PHE A 57 -0.38 -3.84 -4.67
C PHE A 57 0.44 -4.51 -5.78
N ASP A 58 0.74 -5.79 -5.58
CA ASP A 58 1.29 -6.63 -6.64
C ASP A 58 0.26 -7.70 -7.06
N HIS A 59 -0.10 -8.61 -6.17
CA HIS A 59 -1.12 -9.63 -6.41
C HIS A 59 -1.68 -10.21 -5.11
N PHE A 60 -2.78 -10.96 -5.22
CA PHE A 60 -3.21 -11.90 -4.19
C PHE A 60 -2.68 -13.30 -4.50
N ASP A 61 -2.48 -14.13 -3.48
CA ASP A 61 -2.29 -15.57 -3.71
C ASP A 61 -3.55 -16.21 -4.32
N GLN A 62 -3.43 -17.45 -4.79
CA GLN A 62 -4.52 -18.18 -5.46
C GLN A 62 -5.80 -18.25 -4.61
N ARG A 63 -5.66 -18.38 -3.29
CA ARG A 63 -6.80 -18.49 -2.35
C ARG A 63 -7.25 -17.13 -1.80
N ARG A 64 -6.61 -16.03 -2.20
CA ARG A 64 -6.84 -14.66 -1.69
C ARG A 64 -6.73 -14.54 -0.17
N GLN A 65 -5.97 -15.42 0.47
CA GLN A 65 -5.69 -15.38 1.91
C GLN A 65 -4.53 -14.42 2.22
N TYR A 66 -3.66 -14.19 1.24
CA TYR A 66 -2.51 -13.34 1.33
C TYR A 66 -2.46 -12.32 0.20
N VAL A 67 -1.93 -11.14 0.52
CA VAL A 67 -1.62 -10.09 -0.44
C VAL A 67 -0.12 -9.88 -0.48
N TYR A 68 0.40 -9.77 -1.69
CA TYR A 68 1.80 -9.46 -1.97
C TYR A 68 1.89 -7.97 -2.29
N LEU A 69 2.72 -7.28 -1.51
CA LEU A 69 2.85 -5.83 -1.53
C LEU A 69 4.29 -5.44 -1.77
N PHE A 70 4.50 -4.58 -2.77
CA PHE A 70 5.80 -4.02 -3.11
C PHE A 70 5.97 -2.67 -2.40
N GLY A 71 6.98 -2.55 -1.54
CA GLY A 71 7.13 -1.36 -0.71
C GLY A 71 8.54 -1.13 -0.21
N GLY A 72 8.78 0.10 0.25
CA GLY A 72 10.04 0.50 0.86
C GLY A 72 10.00 0.46 2.38
N ASN A 73 11.17 0.23 2.97
CA ASN A 73 11.39 0.03 4.40
C ASN A 73 10.65 -1.20 4.96
N GLN A 74 10.55 -2.25 4.16
CA GLN A 74 10.18 -3.58 4.65
C GLN A 74 11.49 -4.28 4.98
N SER A 75 11.84 -4.35 6.27
CA SER A 75 13.15 -4.79 6.73
C SER A 75 14.32 -3.96 6.16
N ASN A 76 14.19 -2.62 6.20
CA ASN A 76 15.20 -1.65 5.72
C ASN A 76 15.58 -1.78 4.23
N ARG A 77 14.71 -2.38 3.41
CA ARG A 77 14.91 -2.52 1.95
C ARG A 77 13.61 -2.26 1.19
N VAL A 78 13.73 -2.18 -0.13
CA VAL A 78 12.61 -2.25 -1.07
C VAL A 78 12.47 -3.71 -1.46
N GLN A 79 11.31 -4.31 -1.22
CA GLN A 79 11.08 -5.72 -1.53
C GLN A 79 9.60 -6.00 -1.78
N LEU A 80 9.32 -7.20 -2.26
CA LEU A 80 7.98 -7.77 -2.24
C LEU A 80 7.78 -8.51 -0.92
N SER A 81 6.71 -8.20 -0.18
CA SER A 81 6.41 -8.87 1.10
C SER A 81 4.98 -9.37 1.14
N ARG A 82 4.78 -10.50 1.84
CA ARG A 82 3.50 -11.17 1.99
C ARG A 82 2.82 -10.77 3.29
N TYR A 83 1.53 -10.40 3.21
CA TYR A 83 0.69 -10.05 4.36
C TYR A 83 -0.64 -10.79 4.30
N ARG A 84 -1.34 -10.90 5.43
CA ARG A 84 -2.71 -11.43 5.46
C ARG A 84 -3.62 -10.49 4.67
N ALA A 85 -4.46 -11.02 3.78
CA ALA A 85 -5.43 -10.22 3.05
C ALA A 85 -6.39 -9.47 3.99
N SER A 86 -6.73 -10.07 5.13
CA SER A 86 -7.54 -9.45 6.20
C SER A 86 -6.89 -8.23 6.86
N SER A 87 -5.59 -8.00 6.65
CA SER A 87 -4.91 -6.79 7.15
C SER A 87 -5.14 -5.57 6.27
N VAL A 88 -5.66 -5.74 5.05
CA VAL A 88 -5.95 -4.64 4.11
C VAL A 88 -7.09 -3.79 4.65
N VAL A 89 -6.83 -2.50 4.82
CA VAL A 89 -7.82 -1.51 5.31
C VAL A 89 -8.31 -0.61 4.18
N ALA A 90 -7.46 -0.33 3.19
CA ALA A 90 -7.83 0.46 2.03
C ALA A 90 -7.01 0.07 0.80
N VAL A 91 -7.64 0.15 -0.37
CA VAL A 91 -6.99 0.11 -1.69
C VAL A 91 -7.39 1.39 -2.43
N ARG A 92 -6.42 2.05 -3.05
CA ARG A 92 -6.55 3.38 -3.65
C ARG A 92 -5.86 3.47 -5.01
N ARG A 93 -6.40 4.29 -5.91
CA ARG A 93 -5.86 4.56 -7.25
C ARG A 93 -5.98 6.02 -7.63
#